data_AF-A0A259EXT0-F1
#
_entry.id   AF-A0A259EXT0-F1
#
_cell.length_a   1.000
_cell.length_b   1.000
_cell.length_c   1.000
_cell.angle_alpha   90.00
_cell.angle_beta   90.00
_cell.angle_gamma   90.00
#
_symmetry.space_group_name_H-M   'P 1'
#
loop_
_entity.id
_entity.type
_entity.pdbx_description
1 polymer ?
#
loop_
_entity_poly.entity_id
_entity_poly.type
_entity_poly.pdbx_seq_one_letter_code
_entity_poly.pdbx_strand_id
1 'polypeptide(L)'
;MKPETTPSLQRRGRFLSSILFGSRWLQVPLYLGLIAAQVVYVIHFMVELEHLVSGTFKLSEEAIMLIVLGLIDVVMISNLLIMVIVGGYETFVSRLRLEGHPDEPEWLSHVNANVLKVKLATAIIGISSIHLLKTFINAPNLDEKVLLWQTVIHMAFIVSAVAIAYIDKLMPHPEKH
;
A
#
# COMPACT_ATOMS: atom_id res chain seq x y z
N MET A 1 -36.23 6.67 -46.15
CA MET A 1 -36.34 7.56 -44.98
C MET A 1 -35.11 7.35 -44.11
N LYS A 2 -34.26 8.37 -43.93
CA LYS A 2 -33.14 8.31 -42.98
C LYS A 2 -33.68 8.70 -41.60
N PRO A 3 -33.34 8.01 -40.51
CA PRO A 3 -33.83 8.39 -39.18
C PRO A 3 -33.16 9.71 -38.78
N GLU A 4 -33.98 10.71 -38.46
CA GLU A 4 -33.54 11.95 -37.84
C GLU A 4 -33.00 11.63 -36.44
N THR A 5 -31.72 11.88 -36.23
CA THR A 5 -31.10 11.77 -34.92
C THR A 5 -31.35 13.07 -34.16
N THR A 6 -32.09 12.98 -33.05
CA THR A 6 -32.50 14.14 -32.24
C THR A 6 -31.28 14.73 -31.50
N PRO A 7 -30.87 15.99 -31.74
CA PRO A 7 -29.58 16.53 -31.27
C PRO A 7 -29.51 16.84 -29.77
N SER A 8 -30.62 16.78 -29.02
CA SER A 8 -30.68 17.18 -27.61
C SER A 8 -30.15 16.13 -26.62
N LEU A 9 -30.23 14.83 -26.94
CA LEU A 9 -29.75 13.75 -26.06
C LEU A 9 -28.20 13.65 -26.03
N GLN A 10 -27.53 14.02 -27.13
CA GLN A 10 -26.06 14.01 -27.22
C GLN A 10 -25.36 15.09 -26.38
N ARG A 11 -26.03 16.21 -26.07
CA ARG A 11 -25.41 17.33 -25.34
C ARG A 11 -25.36 17.09 -23.83
N ARG A 12 -26.40 16.44 -23.28
CA ARG A 12 -26.49 16.06 -21.85
C ARG A 12 -25.50 14.94 -21.49
N GLY A 13 -25.32 13.97 -22.39
CA GLY A 13 -24.31 12.91 -22.22
C GLY A 13 -22.86 13.44 -22.18
N ARG A 14 -22.55 14.50 -22.94
CA ARG A 14 -21.22 15.15 -22.93
C ARG A 14 -20.89 15.88 -21.63
N PHE A 15 -21.86 16.55 -21.01
CA PHE A 15 -21.63 17.25 -19.74
C PHE A 15 -21.40 16.27 -18.58
N LEU A 16 -22.25 15.23 -18.48
CA LEU A 16 -22.08 14.18 -17.48
C LEU A 16 -20.77 13.41 -17.67
N SER A 17 -20.41 13.09 -18.92
CA SER A 17 -19.14 12.45 -19.25
C SER A 17 -17.94 13.33 -18.88
N SER A 18 -17.99 14.64 -19.17
CA SER A 18 -16.91 15.58 -18.82
C SER A 18 -16.71 15.72 -17.31
N ILE A 19 -17.79 15.70 -16.53
CA ILE A 19 -17.71 15.72 -15.05
C ILE A 19 -17.15 14.40 -14.53
N LEU A 20 -17.64 13.27 -15.04
CA LEU A 20 -17.17 11.95 -14.63
C LEU A 20 -15.68 11.75 -14.97
N PHE A 21 -15.21 12.27 -16.11
CA PHE A 21 -13.81 12.19 -16.50
C PHE A 21 -12.93 13.18 -15.72
N GLY A 22 -13.44 14.39 -15.47
CA GLY A 22 -12.74 15.42 -14.71
C GLY A 22 -12.56 15.08 -13.23
N SER A 23 -13.47 14.31 -12.63
CA SER A 23 -13.41 13.92 -11.22
C SER A 23 -12.14 13.15 -10.84
N ARG A 24 -11.49 12.50 -11.81
CA ARG A 24 -10.19 11.83 -11.64
C ARG A 24 -9.12 12.77 -11.09
N TRP A 25 -9.13 14.03 -11.49
CA TRP A 25 -8.15 15.03 -11.05
C TRP A 25 -8.29 15.39 -9.57
N LEU A 26 -9.43 15.11 -8.94
CA LEU A 26 -9.61 15.26 -7.49
C LEU A 26 -8.70 14.31 -6.70
N GLN A 27 -8.25 13.21 -7.30
CA GLN A 27 -7.31 12.29 -6.65
C GLN A 27 -5.88 12.87 -6.55
N VAL A 28 -5.49 13.77 -7.47
CA VAL A 28 -4.15 14.38 -7.48
C VAL A 28 -3.79 15.05 -6.15
N PRO A 29 -4.60 15.97 -5.59
CA PRO A 29 -4.28 16.58 -4.29
C PRO A 29 -4.25 15.56 -3.14
N LEU A 30 -5.01 14.46 -3.21
CA LEU A 30 -4.94 13.40 -2.21
C LEU A 30 -3.58 12.68 -2.25
N TYR A 31 -3.09 12.35 -3.45
CA TYR A 31 -1.76 11.77 -3.60
C TYR A 31 -0.64 12.72 -3.18
N LEU A 32 -0.77 14.02 -3.45
CA LEU A 32 0.16 15.03 -2.92
C LEU A 32 0.15 15.07 -1.39
N GLY A 33 -1.03 14.94 -0.76
CA GLY A 33 -1.16 14.80 0.68
C GLY A 33 -0.44 13.55 1.22
N LEU A 34 -0.57 12.42 0.54
CA LEU A 34 0.15 11.18 0.91
C LEU A 34 1.67 11.33 0.77
N ILE A 35 2.15 12.04 -0.26
CA ILE A 35 3.58 12.37 -0.41
C ILE A 35 4.06 13.26 0.74
N ALA A 36 3.26 14.26 1.15
CA ALA A 36 3.61 15.08 2.30
C ALA A 36 3.67 14.26 3.60
N ALA A 37 2.72 13.33 3.81
CA ALA A 37 2.78 12.39 4.92
C ALA A 37 4.03 11.50 4.87
N GLN A 38 4.42 11.04 3.67
CA GLN A 38 5.66 10.27 3.46
C GLN A 38 6.90 11.07 3.88
N VAL A 39 6.97 12.38 3.60
CA VAL A 39 8.06 13.25 4.06
C VAL A 39 8.11 13.34 5.59
N VAL A 40 6.96 13.45 6.25
CA VAL A 40 6.88 13.43 7.71
C VAL A 40 7.42 12.11 8.29
N TYR A 41 7.09 10.97 7.68
CA TYR A 41 7.64 9.67 8.08
C TYR A 41 9.16 9.60 7.92
N VAL A 42 9.71 10.18 6.85
CA VAL A 42 11.17 10.24 6.65
C VAL A 42 11.85 11.07 7.76
N ILE A 43 11.26 12.20 8.14
CA ILE A 43 11.77 13.01 9.25
C ILE A 43 11.71 12.22 10.57
N HIS A 44 10.58 11.56 10.85
CA HIS A 44 10.43 10.73 12.04
C HIS A 44 11.46 9.60 12.09
N PHE A 45 11.72 8.94 10.96
CA PHE A 45 12.76 7.92 10.84
C PHE A 45 14.15 8.46 11.23
N MET A 46 14.51 9.66 10.76
CA MET A 46 15.80 10.27 11.08
C MET A 46 15.94 10.57 12.58
N VAL A 47 14.86 11.02 13.22
CA VAL A 47 14.84 11.28 14.67
C VAL A 47 15.03 9.98 15.47
N GLU A 48 14.31 8.92 15.13
CA GLU A 48 14.45 7.61 15.78
C GLU A 48 15.84 6.99 15.56
N LEU A 49 16.40 7.18 14.35
CA LEU A 49 17.75 6.74 14.04
C LEU A 49 18.80 7.49 14.86
N GLU A 50 18.66 8.81 15.01
CA GLU A 50 19.53 9.59 15.88
C GLU A 50 19.43 9.14 17.34
N HIS A 51 18.21 8.85 17.82
CA HIS A 51 17.99 8.32 19.17
C HIS A 51 18.71 6.97 19.39
N LEU A 52 18.64 6.07 18.41
CA LEU A 52 19.35 4.79 18.43
C LEU A 52 20.87 4.96 18.48
N VAL A 53 21.42 5.78 17.58
CA VAL A 53 22.87 5.98 17.44
C VAL A 53 23.45 6.69 18.66
N SER A 54 22.80 7.75 19.14
CA SER A 54 23.25 8.50 20.33
C SER A 54 23.02 7.72 21.63
N GLY A 55 22.05 6.81 21.65
CA GLY A 55 21.68 5.97 22.80
C GLY A 55 22.45 4.65 22.93
N THR A 56 23.34 4.31 22.00
CA THR A 56 23.96 2.96 21.89
C THR A 56 24.61 2.45 23.19
N PHE A 57 25.20 3.33 24.00
CA PHE A 57 25.84 2.94 25.28
C PHE A 57 24.94 3.10 26.52
N LYS A 58 23.70 3.58 26.34
CA LYS A 58 22.77 3.91 27.43
C LYS A 58 21.48 3.11 27.40
N LEU A 59 21.09 2.60 26.24
CA LEU A 59 19.88 1.82 26.04
C LEU A 59 20.09 0.36 26.43
N SER A 60 19.05 -0.28 26.96
CA SER A 60 19.02 -1.73 27.15
C SER A 60 18.89 -2.45 25.81
N GLU A 61 19.25 -3.73 25.78
CA GLU A 61 19.08 -4.59 24.59
C GLU A 61 17.61 -4.61 24.12
N GLU A 62 16.66 -4.72 25.05
CA GLU A 62 15.22 -4.64 24.76
C GLU A 62 14.83 -3.31 24.10
N ALA A 63 15.33 -2.19 24.62
CA ALA A 63 15.03 -0.87 24.06
C ALA A 63 15.62 -0.71 22.64
N ILE A 64 16.85 -1.18 22.43
CA ILE A 64 17.50 -1.20 21.11
C ILE A 64 16.65 -2.02 20.12
N MET A 65 16.21 -3.22 20.50
CA MET A 65 15.34 -4.05 19.66
C MET A 65 14.03 -3.33 19.32
N LEU A 66 13.36 -2.69 20.30
CA LEU A 66 12.10 -1.97 20.07
C LEU A 66 12.26 -0.77 19.13
N ILE A 67 13.37 -0.03 19.22
CA ILE A 67 13.66 1.09 18.31
C ILE A 67 13.92 0.57 16.89
N VAL A 68 14.74 -0.48 16.74
CA VAL A 68 15.00 -1.11 15.43
C VAL A 68 13.71 -1.63 14.80
N LEU A 69 12.85 -2.30 15.56
CA LEU A 69 11.54 -2.74 15.07
C LEU A 69 10.66 -1.56 14.65
N GLY A 70 10.71 -0.43 15.37
CA GLY A 70 10.03 0.80 14.99
C GLY A 70 10.56 1.38 13.66
N LEU A 71 11.87 1.42 13.47
CA LEU A 71 12.49 1.86 12.21
C LEU A 71 12.07 0.97 11.03
N ILE A 72 12.05 -0.36 11.22
CA ILE A 72 11.59 -1.31 10.20
C ILE A 72 10.12 -1.06 9.86
N ASP A 73 9.27 -0.82 10.86
CA ASP A 73 7.84 -0.57 10.65
C ASP A 73 7.59 0.69 9.81
N VAL A 74 8.30 1.79 10.10
CA VAL A 74 8.23 3.03 9.29
C VAL A 74 8.59 2.76 7.83
N VAL A 75 9.62 1.94 7.57
CA VAL A 75 10.01 1.56 6.20
C VAL A 75 8.93 0.70 5.54
N MET A 76 8.31 -0.23 6.26
CA MET A 76 7.24 -1.06 5.71
C MET A 76 6.00 -0.27 5.33
N ILE A 77 5.56 0.65 6.19
CA ILE A 77 4.45 1.57 5.91
C ILE A 77 4.79 2.45 4.69
N SER A 78 6.03 2.94 4.62
CA SER A 78 6.50 3.76 3.49
C SER A 78 6.43 3.02 2.15
N ASN A 79 6.83 1.75 2.12
CA ASN A 79 6.77 0.94 0.90
C ASN A 79 5.32 0.73 0.43
N LEU A 80 4.38 0.52 1.38
CA LEU A 80 2.96 0.43 1.07
C LEU A 80 2.40 1.77 0.57
N LEU A 81 2.78 2.88 1.19
CA LEU A 81 2.36 4.22 0.76
C LEU A 81 2.78 4.50 -0.68
N ILE A 82 4.03 4.21 -1.04
CA ILE A 82 4.51 4.37 -2.44
C ILE A 82 3.69 3.49 -3.39
N MET A 83 3.41 2.24 -3.02
CA MET A 83 2.57 1.35 -3.84
C MET A 83 1.16 1.92 -4.04
N VAL A 84 0.55 2.50 -3.00
CA VAL A 84 -0.79 3.12 -3.08
C VAL A 84 -0.77 4.41 -3.91
N ILE A 85 0.25 5.26 -3.73
CA ILE A 85 0.38 6.54 -4.45
C ILE A 85 0.55 6.29 -5.94
N VAL A 86 1.57 5.52 -6.32
CA VAL A 86 1.94 5.35 -7.72
C VAL A 86 0.95 4.43 -8.44
N GLY A 87 0.57 3.31 -7.82
CA GLY A 87 -0.42 2.39 -8.40
C GLY A 87 -1.83 3.01 -8.48
N GLY A 88 -2.22 3.79 -7.47
CA GLY A 88 -3.48 4.53 -7.47
C GLY A 88 -3.51 5.62 -8.54
N TYR A 89 -2.44 6.41 -8.65
CA TYR A 89 -2.32 7.45 -9.68
C TYR A 89 -2.38 6.86 -11.09
N GLU A 90 -1.64 5.77 -11.34
CA GLU A 90 -1.66 5.10 -12.64
C GLU A 90 -3.05 4.57 -13.00
N THR A 91 -3.71 3.90 -12.05
CA THR A 91 -5.03 3.28 -12.25
C THR A 91 -6.13 4.32 -12.45
N PHE A 92 -6.17 5.36 -11.62
CA PHE A 92 -7.33 6.25 -11.50
C PHE A 92 -7.12 7.63 -12.10
N VAL A 93 -5.88 8.09 -12.34
CA VAL A 93 -5.62 9.45 -12.84
C VAL A 93 -5.02 9.44 -14.23
N SER A 94 -3.78 8.99 -14.38
CA SER A 94 -3.06 9.02 -15.65
C SER A 94 -2.03 7.91 -15.73
N ARG A 95 -1.95 7.27 -16.91
CA ARG A 95 -0.88 6.32 -17.20
C ARG A 95 0.47 7.04 -17.21
N LEU A 96 1.48 6.45 -16.57
CA LEU A 96 2.82 7.03 -16.44
C LEU A 96 3.70 6.82 -17.69
N ARG A 97 3.36 5.85 -18.56
CA ARG A 97 4.08 5.53 -19.81
C ARG A 97 5.59 5.32 -19.61
N LEU A 98 5.95 4.47 -18.65
CA LEU A 98 7.34 4.19 -18.27
C LEU A 98 7.94 2.97 -18.97
N GLU A 99 7.25 2.40 -19.97
CA GLU A 99 7.61 1.17 -20.66
C GLU A 99 9.06 1.19 -21.18
N GLY A 100 9.92 0.33 -20.62
CA GLY A 100 11.32 0.19 -21.02
C GLY A 100 12.30 1.19 -20.39
N HIS A 101 11.86 1.95 -19.38
CA HIS A 101 12.74 2.80 -18.59
C HIS A 101 13.56 1.96 -17.57
N PRO A 102 14.86 2.23 -17.35
CA PRO A 102 15.69 1.46 -16.41
C PRO A 102 15.15 1.48 -14.96
N ASP A 103 14.48 2.57 -14.58
CA ASP A 103 13.86 2.74 -13.26
C ASP A 103 12.37 2.35 -13.22
N GLU A 104 11.84 1.69 -14.26
CA GLU A 104 10.46 1.19 -14.26
C GLU A 104 10.31 0.09 -13.21
N PRO A 105 9.43 0.25 -12.20
CA PRO A 105 9.19 -0.81 -11.23
C PRO A 105 8.55 -2.02 -11.90
N GLU A 106 9.02 -3.22 -11.57
CA GLU A 106 8.50 -4.48 -12.14
C GLU A 106 6.99 -4.69 -11.91
N TRP A 107 6.43 -4.09 -10.85
CA TRP A 107 4.99 -4.14 -10.58
C TRP A 107 4.17 -3.20 -11.48
N LEU A 108 4.80 -2.24 -12.17
CA LEU A 108 4.18 -1.35 -13.16
C LEU A 108 4.24 -1.93 -14.58
N SER A 109 5.37 -2.52 -14.98
CA SER A 109 5.59 -3.01 -16.36
C SER A 109 4.67 -4.17 -16.75
N HIS A 110 4.22 -4.94 -15.75
CA HIS A 110 3.18 -5.94 -15.90
C HIS A 110 2.11 -5.67 -14.84
N VAL A 111 1.13 -4.81 -15.19
CA VAL A 111 -0.09 -4.61 -14.39
C VAL A 111 -0.97 -5.88 -14.46
N ASN A 112 -0.43 -7.01 -13.99
CA ASN A 112 -1.20 -8.18 -13.66
C ASN A 112 -1.82 -7.90 -12.29
N ALA A 113 -3.14 -7.69 -12.27
CA ALA A 113 -3.90 -7.42 -11.06
C ALA A 113 -3.62 -8.45 -9.95
N ASN A 114 -3.17 -9.66 -10.29
CA ASN A 114 -2.84 -10.70 -9.32
C ASN A 114 -1.50 -10.45 -8.64
N VAL A 115 -0.48 -9.95 -9.36
CA VAL A 115 0.82 -9.56 -8.78
C VAL A 115 0.65 -8.42 -7.77
N LEU A 116 -0.18 -7.42 -8.10
CA LEU A 116 -0.45 -6.31 -7.19
C LEU A 116 -1.18 -6.76 -5.92
N LYS A 117 -2.19 -7.63 -6.05
CA LYS A 117 -2.92 -8.20 -4.89
C LYS A 117 -1.99 -8.99 -3.96
N VAL A 118 -1.12 -9.83 -4.53
CA VAL A 118 -0.15 -10.61 -3.74
C VAL A 118 0.83 -9.70 -3.02
N LYS A 119 1.42 -8.71 -3.72
CA LYS A 119 2.36 -7.75 -3.10
C LYS A 119 1.74 -6.97 -1.95
N LEU A 120 0.49 -6.51 -2.10
CA LEU A 120 -0.26 -5.85 -1.03
C LEU A 120 -0.53 -6.78 0.15
N ALA A 121 -0.97 -8.02 -0.10
CA ALA A 121 -1.23 -8.99 0.95
C ALA A 121 0.04 -9.34 1.75
N THR A 122 1.16 -9.55 1.06
CA THR A 122 2.47 -9.80 1.70
C THR A 122 2.94 -8.61 2.52
N ALA A 123 2.75 -7.38 2.02
CA ALA A 123 3.11 -6.16 2.77
C ALA A 123 2.29 -6.03 4.07
N ILE A 124 0.98 -6.25 4.01
CA ILE A 124 0.10 -6.18 5.19
C ILE A 124 0.47 -7.26 6.22
N ILE A 125 0.73 -8.49 5.78
CA ILE A 125 1.19 -9.56 6.67
C ILE A 125 2.52 -9.16 7.33
N GLY A 126 3.49 -8.66 6.56
CA GLY A 126 4.79 -8.22 7.08
C GLY A 126 4.67 -7.13 8.14
N ILE A 127 3.90 -6.07 7.88
CA ILE A 127 3.62 -5.00 8.87
C ILE A 127 3.02 -5.58 10.14
N SER A 128 2.01 -6.45 10.00
CA SER A 128 1.36 -7.10 11.13
C SER A 128 2.29 -8.03 11.92
N SER A 129 3.22 -8.74 11.26
CA SER A 129 4.22 -9.58 11.92
C SER A 129 5.20 -8.76 12.76
N ILE A 130 5.67 -7.61 12.25
CA ILE A 130 6.59 -6.73 12.99
C ILE A 130 5.91 -6.19 14.25
N HIS A 131 4.64 -5.78 14.12
CA HIS A 131 3.84 -5.34 15.26
C HIS A 131 3.70 -6.44 16.31
N LEU A 132 3.41 -7.67 15.89
CA LEU A 132 3.30 -8.82 16.81
C LEU A 132 4.64 -9.12 17.50
N LEU A 133 5.77 -9.02 16.77
CA LEU A 133 7.10 -9.21 17.33
C LEU A 133 7.45 -8.12 18.36
N LYS A 134 7.09 -6.86 18.09
CA LYS A 134 7.26 -5.73 19.01
C LYS A 134 6.48 -5.97 20.31
N THR A 135 5.23 -6.40 20.19
CA THR A 135 4.37 -6.77 21.33
C THR A 135 4.92 -7.96 22.08
N PHE A 136 5.45 -8.98 21.39
CA PHE A 136 6.05 -10.15 22.02
C PHE A 136 7.29 -9.80 22.85
N ILE A 137 8.18 -8.95 22.32
CA ILE A 137 9.36 -8.48 23.05
C ILE A 137 8.94 -7.68 24.30
N ASN A 138 7.87 -6.88 24.20
CA ASN A 138 7.35 -6.09 25.32
C ASN A 138 6.21 -6.80 26.10
N ALA A 139 6.05 -8.12 25.94
CA ALA A 139 4.91 -8.87 26.48
C ALA A 139 4.72 -8.72 28.00
N PRO A 140 5.78 -8.68 28.84
CA PRO A 140 5.61 -8.51 30.29
C PRO A 140 4.92 -7.19 30.68
N ASN A 141 4.92 -6.19 29.80
CA ASN A 141 4.36 -4.87 30.05
C ASN A 141 3.01 -4.64 29.34
N LEU A 142 2.42 -5.68 28.75
CA LEU A 142 1.19 -5.59 27.96
C LEU A 142 0.10 -6.48 28.52
N ASP A 143 -1.15 -6.05 28.34
CA ASP A 143 -2.32 -6.85 28.69
C ASP A 143 -2.40 -8.08 27.76
N GLU A 144 -2.56 -9.27 28.33
CA GLU A 144 -2.75 -10.53 27.63
C GLU A 144 -3.82 -10.43 26.52
N LYS A 145 -4.88 -9.65 26.78
CA LYS A 145 -5.95 -9.41 25.79
C LYS A 145 -5.42 -8.76 24.52
N VAL A 146 -4.45 -7.85 24.62
CA VAL A 146 -3.82 -7.20 23.47
C VAL A 146 -3.02 -8.23 22.65
N LEU A 147 -2.22 -9.07 23.32
CA LEU A 147 -1.47 -10.14 22.66
C LEU A 147 -2.39 -11.12 21.91
N LEU A 148 -3.48 -11.53 22.55
CA LEU A 148 -4.45 -12.45 21.96
C LEU A 148 -5.12 -11.86 20.72
N TRP A 149 -5.65 -10.64 20.81
CA TRP A 149 -6.32 -10.01 19.66
C TRP A 149 -5.38 -9.70 18.51
N GLN A 150 -4.14 -9.27 18.79
CA GLN A 150 -3.14 -9.07 17.74
C GLN A 150 -2.80 -10.38 17.04
N THR A 151 -2.65 -11.48 17.78
CA THR A 151 -2.41 -12.80 17.21
C THR A 151 -3.58 -13.24 16.32
N VAL A 152 -4.82 -13.07 16.79
CA VAL A 152 -6.04 -13.41 16.04
C VAL A 152 -6.13 -12.60 14.73
N ILE A 153 -5.88 -11.29 14.78
CA ILE A 153 -5.89 -10.43 13.59
C ILE A 153 -4.79 -10.87 12.61
N HIS A 154 -3.59 -11.18 13.10
CA HIS A 154 -2.50 -11.64 12.26
C HIS A 154 -2.84 -12.95 11.53
N MET A 155 -3.44 -13.90 12.25
CA MET A 155 -3.93 -15.14 11.64
C MET A 155 -5.01 -14.89 10.59
N ALA A 156 -5.91 -13.92 10.80
CA ALA A 156 -6.90 -13.53 9.80
C ALA A 156 -6.27 -12.97 8.52
N PHE A 157 -5.18 -12.19 8.62
CA PHE A 157 -4.43 -11.71 7.46
C PHE A 157 -3.74 -12.84 6.69
N ILE A 158 -3.12 -13.79 7.40
CA ILE A 158 -2.51 -14.98 6.78
C ILE A 158 -3.56 -15.78 6.02
N VAL A 159 -4.69 -16.09 6.67
CA VAL A 159 -5.80 -16.85 6.04
C VAL A 159 -6.31 -16.11 4.80
N SER A 160 -6.45 -14.79 4.88
CA SER A 160 -6.89 -13.97 3.74
C SER A 160 -5.91 -14.03 2.57
N ALA A 161 -4.60 -13.97 2.82
CA ALA A 161 -3.60 -14.09 1.77
C ALA A 161 -3.56 -15.48 1.13
N VAL A 162 -3.69 -16.54 1.94
CA VAL A 162 -3.80 -17.92 1.43
C VAL A 162 -5.05 -18.06 0.55
N ALA A 163 -6.19 -17.50 0.96
CA ALA A 163 -7.41 -17.52 0.18
C ALA A 163 -7.23 -16.78 -1.17
N ILE A 164 -6.57 -15.63 -1.18
CA ILE A 164 -6.25 -14.88 -2.41
C ILE A 164 -5.36 -15.72 -3.34
N ALA A 165 -4.29 -16.32 -2.83
CA ALA A 165 -3.40 -17.17 -3.61
C ALA A 165 -4.10 -18.42 -4.17
N TYR A 166 -5.01 -19.01 -3.39
CA TYR A 166 -5.80 -20.15 -3.82
C TYR A 166 -6.79 -19.80 -4.93
N ILE A 167 -7.51 -18.68 -4.80
CA ILE A 167 -8.39 -18.16 -5.85
C ILE A 167 -7.59 -17.88 -7.12
N ASP A 168 -6.40 -17.27 -6.98
CA ASP A 168 -5.55 -16.95 -8.13
C ASP A 168 -5.14 -18.19 -8.92
N LYS A 169 -4.79 -19.27 -8.23
CA LYS A 169 -4.47 -20.56 -8.84
C LYS A 169 -5.66 -21.19 -9.58
N LEU A 170 -6.88 -20.96 -9.11
CA LEU A 170 -8.10 -21.51 -9.72
C LEU A 170 -8.59 -20.73 -10.95
N MET A 171 -8.16 -19.48 -11.12
CA MET A 171 -8.57 -18.69 -12.28
C MET A 171 -7.86 -19.19 -13.55
N PRO A 172 -8.61 -19.60 -14.60
CA PRO A 172 -8.01 -19.98 -15.87
C PRO A 172 -7.26 -18.78 -16.44
N HIS A 173 -5.95 -18.93 -16.67
CA HIS A 173 -5.17 -17.95 -17.38
C HIS A 173 -5.57 -18.03 -18.87
N PRO A 174 -6.01 -16.92 -19.50
CA PRO A 174 -6.29 -16.95 -20.93
C PRO A 174 -5.02 -17.36 -21.68
N GLU A 175 -5.11 -18.39 -22.51
CA GLU A 175 -4.00 -18.79 -23.37
C GLU A 175 -3.61 -17.61 -24.26
N LYS A 176 -2.30 -17.34 -24.34
CA LYS A 176 -1.76 -16.33 -25.25
C LYS A 176 -2.02 -16.80 -26.68
N HIS A 177 -2.93 -16.11 -27.38
CA HIS A 177 -3.02 -16.14 -28.84
C HIS A 177 -2.02 -15.17 -29.46
#